data_AF-A0A3E3DT91-F1
#
_entry.id   AF-A0A3E3DT91-F1
#
_cell.length_a   1.000
_cell.length_b   1.000
_cell.length_c   1.000
_cell.angle_alpha   90.00
_cell.angle_beta   90.00
_cell.angle_gamma   90.00
#
_symmetry.space_group_name_H-M   'P 1'
#
loop_
_entity.id
_entity.type
_entity.pdbx_description
1 polymer ?
#
loop_
_entity_poly.entity_id
_entity_poly.type
_entity_poly.pdbx_seq_one_letter_code
_entity_poly.pdbx_strand_id
1 'polypeptide(L)'
;MDSTDLIAIKLQGMEEPVFMSVMGRLGTCYGVSMYEGLDGLVDFDMVANADRKDGPSIYDTMMDQSCITWYAGDRDEVPEAQKKVIRELGLKFRGKGQWQYFLSFEKGYTPFTLDAREAGILTEAFKGLFMAVRAIKEKLISVDFEQGEILWRFYNTETREWNMFAGPLPPCEREYPEIELEDQELRQKLKEQRQTNQERAIELAYLQTEVRDQEYDRPLCPRVLIVMDWKRDMILNMDLMRPEDYEIDVILNFFIP
;
A
#
# COMPACT_ATOMS: atom_id res chain seq x y z
N MET A 1 -10.10 -15.34 -10.38
CA MET A 1 -8.81 -14.77 -9.96
C MET A 1 -8.51 -13.62 -10.87
N ASP A 2 -9.14 -12.52 -10.51
CA ASP A 2 -8.93 -11.18 -11.00
C ASP A 2 -8.02 -10.46 -10.00
N SER A 3 -7.49 -9.28 -10.34
CA SER A 3 -6.58 -8.54 -9.44
C SER A 3 -7.26 -8.03 -8.16
N THR A 4 -8.59 -8.10 -8.11
CA THR A 4 -9.40 -7.78 -6.93
C THR A 4 -9.68 -9.00 -6.05
N ASP A 5 -9.35 -10.22 -6.50
CA ASP A 5 -9.55 -11.45 -5.73
C ASP A 5 -8.39 -11.65 -4.75
N LEU A 6 -8.72 -11.99 -3.50
CA LEU A 6 -7.71 -12.18 -2.45
C LEU A 6 -7.57 -13.63 -2.00
N ILE A 7 -6.35 -13.94 -1.57
CA ILE A 7 -6.02 -15.13 -0.78
C ILE A 7 -5.39 -14.66 0.53
N ALA A 8 -6.06 -14.93 1.65
CA ALA A 8 -5.54 -14.62 2.98
C ALA A 8 -4.72 -15.79 3.53
N ILE A 9 -3.50 -15.52 3.98
CA ILE A 9 -2.58 -16.51 4.53
C ILE A 9 -2.16 -16.09 5.93
N LYS A 10 -2.61 -16.86 6.91
CA LYS A 10 -2.20 -16.74 8.30
C LYS A 10 -0.88 -17.47 8.52
N LEU A 11 0.23 -16.76 8.40
CA LEU A 11 1.57 -17.30 8.63
C LEU A 11 1.79 -17.65 10.11
N GLN A 12 2.61 -18.67 10.36
CA GLN A 12 2.93 -19.06 11.73
C GLN A 12 3.72 -17.95 12.44
N GLY A 13 3.32 -17.62 13.66
CA GLY A 13 3.98 -16.59 14.48
C GLY A 13 3.54 -15.16 14.20
N MET A 14 2.72 -14.91 13.17
CA MET A 14 2.09 -13.60 12.97
C MET A 14 0.76 -13.51 13.71
N GLU A 15 0.36 -12.32 14.16
CA GLU A 15 -0.93 -12.06 14.84
C GLU A 15 -2.07 -11.74 13.87
N GLU A 16 -1.75 -11.15 12.71
CA GLU A 16 -2.67 -10.95 11.60
C GLU A 16 -2.29 -11.78 10.36
N PRO A 17 -3.21 -12.03 9.41
CA PRO A 17 -2.86 -12.67 8.14
C PRO A 17 -2.13 -11.71 7.20
N VAL A 18 -1.54 -12.26 6.14
CA VAL A 18 -1.19 -11.48 4.94
C VAL A 18 -2.25 -11.71 3.87
N PHE A 19 -2.55 -10.70 3.07
CA PHE A 19 -3.51 -10.75 1.97
C PHE A 19 -2.76 -10.68 0.64
N MET A 20 -2.99 -11.67 -0.23
CA MET A 20 -2.29 -11.81 -1.50
C MET A 20 -3.27 -11.56 -2.67
N SER A 21 -2.95 -10.60 -3.52
CA SER A 21 -3.64 -10.37 -4.79
C SER A 21 -2.80 -10.89 -5.96
N VAL A 22 -3.41 -11.63 -6.88
CA VAL A 22 -2.74 -12.18 -8.07
C VAL A 22 -3.14 -11.38 -9.31
N MET A 23 -2.17 -10.72 -9.93
CA MET A 23 -2.35 -9.90 -11.13
C MET A 23 -2.00 -10.68 -12.41
N GLY A 24 -2.57 -10.27 -13.54
CA GLY A 24 -2.23 -10.87 -14.85
C GLY A 24 -3.40 -11.11 -15.79
N ARG A 25 -4.65 -11.05 -15.30
CA ARG A 25 -5.83 -11.39 -16.12
C ARG A 25 -5.98 -10.50 -17.36
N LEU A 26 -5.65 -9.22 -17.25
CA LEU A 26 -5.73 -8.26 -18.36
C LEU A 26 -4.50 -8.26 -19.28
N GLY A 27 -3.47 -9.06 -18.96
CA GLY A 27 -2.28 -9.23 -19.80
C GLY A 27 -1.33 -8.03 -19.87
N THR A 28 -1.56 -6.98 -19.08
CA THR A 28 -0.74 -5.76 -19.06
C THR A 28 0.36 -5.78 -17.99
N CYS A 29 0.12 -6.46 -16.87
CA CYS A 29 1.05 -6.59 -15.74
C CYS A 29 0.85 -7.96 -15.09
N TYR A 30 1.94 -8.66 -14.80
CA TYR A 30 1.94 -9.94 -14.11
C TYR A 30 2.69 -9.81 -12.79
N GLY A 31 2.05 -10.24 -11.71
CA GLY A 31 2.66 -10.12 -10.40
C GLY A 31 1.75 -10.59 -9.29
N VAL A 32 2.26 -10.49 -8.07
CA VAL A 32 1.54 -10.80 -6.85
C VAL A 32 1.90 -9.75 -5.81
N SER A 33 0.89 -9.05 -5.30
CA SER A 33 1.04 -8.09 -4.21
C SER A 33 0.64 -8.75 -2.90
N MET A 34 1.48 -8.58 -1.88
CA MET A 34 1.27 -9.04 -0.51
C MET A 34 1.08 -7.82 0.39
N TYR A 35 -0.04 -7.81 1.09
CA TYR A 35 -0.41 -6.80 2.07
C TYR A 35 -0.36 -7.43 3.47
N GLU A 36 0.40 -6.85 4.38
CA GLU A 36 0.54 -7.37 5.74
C GLU A 36 -0.57 -6.80 6.65
N GLY A 37 -1.32 -7.66 7.33
CA GLY A 37 -2.29 -7.25 8.33
C GLY A 37 -3.56 -6.58 7.81
N LEU A 38 -4.40 -6.13 8.74
CA LEU A 38 -5.64 -5.41 8.43
C LEU A 38 -5.35 -4.02 7.86
N ASP A 39 -4.27 -3.36 8.28
CA ASP A 39 -3.82 -2.09 7.69
C ASP A 39 -3.47 -2.27 6.21
N GLY A 40 -2.73 -3.33 5.87
CA GLY A 40 -2.46 -3.67 4.48
C GLY A 40 -3.73 -4.01 3.69
N LEU A 41 -4.75 -4.60 4.34
CA LEU A 41 -6.03 -4.84 3.68
C LEU A 41 -6.77 -3.54 3.36
N VAL A 42 -6.71 -2.54 4.23
CA VAL A 42 -7.24 -1.19 3.98
C VAL A 42 -6.52 -0.55 2.79
N ASP A 43 -5.20 -0.69 2.70
CA ASP A 43 -4.41 -0.22 1.56
C ASP A 43 -4.81 -0.92 0.25
N PHE A 44 -5.03 -2.23 0.29
CA PHE A 44 -5.53 -2.98 -0.86
C PHE A 44 -6.91 -2.48 -1.31
N ASP A 45 -7.84 -2.27 -0.37
CA ASP A 45 -9.19 -1.77 -0.70
C ASP A 45 -9.11 -0.39 -1.38
N MET A 46 -8.25 0.50 -0.89
CA MET A 46 -7.99 1.79 -1.54
C MET A 46 -7.51 1.60 -2.98
N VAL A 47 -6.51 0.74 -3.20
CA VAL A 47 -5.92 0.49 -4.54
C VAL A 47 -6.94 -0.15 -5.47
N ALA A 48 -7.69 -1.14 -4.99
CA ALA A 48 -8.71 -1.86 -5.77
C ALA A 48 -9.87 -0.93 -6.20
N ASN A 49 -10.10 0.16 -5.46
CA ASN A 49 -11.17 1.11 -5.71
C ASN A 49 -10.71 2.48 -6.25
N ALA A 50 -9.42 2.62 -6.62
CA ALA A 50 -8.82 3.90 -7.02
C ALA A 50 -9.48 4.52 -8.27
N ASP A 51 -9.96 3.71 -9.21
CA ASP A 51 -10.57 4.16 -10.48
C ASP A 51 -11.98 4.77 -10.34
N ARG A 52 -12.46 5.00 -9.10
CA ARG A 52 -13.75 5.67 -8.86
C ARG A 52 -13.64 7.15 -9.23
N LYS A 53 -14.74 7.71 -9.77
CA LYS A 53 -14.81 9.01 -10.46
C LYS A 53 -14.33 10.24 -9.66
N ASP A 54 -14.24 10.11 -8.34
CA ASP A 54 -13.84 11.16 -7.39
C ASP A 54 -12.73 10.68 -6.45
N GLY A 55 -11.99 9.62 -6.82
CA GLY A 55 -10.89 9.06 -6.04
C GLY A 55 -9.59 9.86 -6.16
N PRO A 56 -8.62 9.63 -5.25
CA PRO A 56 -7.26 10.16 -5.39
C PRO A 56 -6.64 9.71 -6.72
N SER A 57 -5.59 10.42 -7.16
CA SER A 57 -4.91 10.01 -8.39
C SER A 57 -4.31 8.62 -8.22
N ILE A 58 -4.28 7.82 -9.29
CA ILE A 58 -3.65 6.48 -9.27
C ILE A 58 -2.21 6.56 -8.75
N TYR A 59 -1.49 7.64 -9.05
CA TYR A 59 -0.13 7.83 -8.54
C TYR A 59 -0.11 7.99 -7.03
N ASP A 60 -0.98 8.84 -6.47
CA ASP A 60 -1.05 9.06 -5.02
C ASP A 60 -1.49 7.79 -4.30
N THR A 61 -2.49 7.08 -4.83
CA THR A 61 -2.90 5.77 -4.29
C THR A 61 -1.76 4.76 -4.30
N MET A 62 -0.96 4.74 -5.38
CA MET A 62 0.18 3.83 -5.48
C MET A 62 1.29 4.15 -4.47
N MET A 63 1.50 5.43 -4.14
CA MET A 63 2.51 5.88 -3.18
C MET A 63 2.03 5.89 -1.73
N ASP A 64 0.72 5.89 -1.50
CA ASP A 64 0.11 5.89 -0.16
C ASP A 64 -0.13 4.49 0.41
N GLN A 65 0.19 3.41 -0.33
CA GLN A 65 0.03 2.03 0.11
C GLN A 65 1.32 1.44 0.69
N SER A 66 1.18 0.45 1.58
CA SER A 66 2.27 -0.41 2.03
C SER A 66 2.04 -1.85 1.60
N CYS A 67 2.89 -2.35 0.70
CA CYS A 67 2.79 -3.72 0.20
C CYS A 67 4.12 -4.22 -0.36
N ILE A 68 4.25 -5.54 -0.49
CA ILE A 68 5.38 -6.17 -1.18
C ILE A 68 4.86 -6.79 -2.46
N THR A 69 5.36 -6.34 -3.61
CA THR A 69 4.94 -6.86 -4.90
C THR A 69 6.06 -7.59 -5.59
N TRP A 70 5.80 -8.83 -5.97
CA TRP A 70 6.58 -9.55 -6.97
C TRP A 70 6.02 -9.25 -8.37
N TYR A 71 6.90 -8.97 -9.32
CA TYR A 71 6.57 -8.73 -10.71
C TYR A 71 7.32 -9.68 -11.64
N ALA A 72 6.65 -10.03 -12.73
CA ALA A 72 7.24 -10.64 -13.92
C ALA A 72 7.15 -9.63 -15.08
N GLY A 73 8.27 -8.95 -15.37
CA GLY A 73 8.34 -7.84 -16.32
C GLY A 73 9.53 -7.89 -17.27
N ASP A 74 9.88 -6.73 -17.81
CA ASP A 74 11.00 -6.50 -18.71
C ASP A 74 12.29 -6.18 -17.94
N ARG A 75 13.42 -6.29 -18.64
CA ARG A 75 14.76 -6.19 -18.03
C ARG A 75 15.03 -4.81 -17.46
N ASP A 76 14.54 -3.78 -18.11
CA ASP A 76 14.72 -2.38 -17.76
C ASP A 76 13.92 -1.96 -16.51
N GLU A 77 12.83 -2.67 -16.21
CA GLU A 77 12.04 -2.49 -14.98
C GLU A 77 12.75 -3.04 -13.73
N VAL A 78 13.68 -3.99 -13.88
CA VAL A 78 14.37 -4.59 -12.73
C VAL A 78 15.34 -3.60 -12.08
N PRO A 79 15.24 -3.37 -10.76
CA PRO A 79 16.20 -2.54 -10.02
C PRO A 79 17.65 -3.04 -10.18
N GLU A 80 18.61 -2.12 -10.30
CA GLU A 80 20.03 -2.49 -10.50
C GLU A 80 20.59 -3.37 -9.37
N ALA A 81 20.17 -3.12 -8.12
CA ALA A 81 20.53 -3.96 -6.98
C ALA A 81 20.08 -5.42 -7.18
N GLN A 82 18.88 -5.63 -7.71
CA GLN A 82 18.36 -6.98 -7.97
C GLN A 82 18.97 -7.62 -9.21
N LYS A 83 19.31 -6.85 -10.26
CA LYS A 83 20.10 -7.35 -11.40
C LYS A 83 21.43 -7.95 -10.94
N LYS A 84 22.07 -7.36 -9.91
CA LYS A 84 23.29 -7.90 -9.30
C LYS A 84 23.02 -9.22 -8.58
N VAL A 85 21.99 -9.28 -7.74
CA VAL A 85 21.58 -10.51 -7.03
C VAL A 85 21.27 -11.65 -8.02
N ILE A 86 20.48 -11.38 -9.07
CA ILE A 86 20.16 -12.34 -10.14
C ILE A 86 21.43 -12.92 -10.77
N ARG A 87 22.43 -12.07 -11.03
CA ARG A 87 23.72 -12.49 -11.60
C ARG A 87 24.52 -13.35 -10.63
N GLU A 88 24.59 -12.98 -9.36
CA GLU A 88 25.31 -13.71 -8.30
C GLU A 88 24.69 -15.10 -8.07
N LEU A 89 23.37 -15.22 -8.17
CA LEU A 89 22.64 -16.50 -8.09
C LEU A 89 22.76 -17.34 -9.38
N GLY A 90 23.37 -16.82 -10.45
CA GLY A 90 23.51 -17.53 -11.72
C GLY A 90 22.19 -17.73 -12.48
N LEU A 91 21.14 -16.98 -12.12
CA LEU A 91 19.83 -17.07 -12.74
C LEU A 91 19.83 -16.43 -14.14
N LYS A 92 19.01 -16.98 -15.04
CA LYS A 92 18.91 -16.52 -16.44
C LYS A 92 17.45 -16.34 -16.81
N PHE A 93 17.07 -15.10 -17.10
CA PHE A 93 15.78 -14.73 -17.67
C PHE A 93 15.95 -14.33 -19.13
N ARG A 94 15.05 -14.76 -20.01
CA ARG A 94 15.10 -14.48 -21.45
C ARG A 94 13.70 -14.19 -21.97
N GLY A 95 13.56 -13.10 -22.72
CA GLY A 95 12.28 -12.67 -23.29
C GLY A 95 11.64 -11.52 -22.52
N LYS A 96 10.60 -10.93 -23.14
CA LYS A 96 9.80 -9.88 -22.54
C LYS A 96 8.89 -10.45 -21.45
N GLY A 97 8.68 -9.73 -20.36
CA GLY A 97 7.82 -10.16 -19.25
C GLY A 97 8.34 -11.38 -18.48
N GLN A 98 9.64 -11.71 -18.60
CA GLN A 98 10.24 -12.90 -17.97
C GLN A 98 11.19 -12.57 -16.82
N TRP A 99 11.48 -11.30 -16.59
CA TRP A 99 12.37 -10.86 -15.54
C TRP A 99 11.62 -10.76 -14.22
N GLN A 100 12.10 -11.49 -13.22
CA GLN A 100 11.51 -11.50 -11.89
C GLN A 100 12.16 -10.43 -11.03
N TYR A 101 11.34 -9.56 -10.45
CA TYR A 101 11.80 -8.52 -9.52
C TYR A 101 10.75 -8.27 -8.44
N PHE A 102 11.17 -7.58 -7.39
CA PHE A 102 10.36 -7.36 -6.20
C PHE A 102 10.44 -5.89 -5.80
N LEU A 103 9.32 -5.30 -5.41
CA LEU A 103 9.28 -3.94 -4.88
C LEU A 103 8.60 -3.96 -3.51
N SER A 104 9.23 -3.33 -2.52
CA SER A 104 8.62 -2.97 -1.26
C SER A 104 8.10 -1.54 -1.39
N PHE A 105 6.80 -1.38 -1.20
CA PHE A 105 6.10 -0.11 -1.12
C PHE A 105 5.91 0.23 0.35
N GLU A 106 6.22 1.47 0.70
CA GLU A 106 6.06 2.02 2.04
C GLU A 106 5.69 3.49 1.91
N LYS A 107 4.66 3.92 2.63
CA LYS A 107 4.13 5.29 2.58
C LYS A 107 5.24 6.31 2.83
N GLY A 108 5.35 7.30 1.94
CA GLY A 108 6.37 8.37 2.04
C GLY A 108 7.75 8.00 1.46
N TYR A 109 7.94 6.77 0.99
CA TYR A 109 9.18 6.30 0.36
C TYR A 109 8.97 5.96 -1.11
N THR A 110 10.05 6.07 -1.89
CA THR A 110 10.08 5.54 -3.25
C THR A 110 10.11 4.00 -3.17
N PRO A 111 9.37 3.27 -4.02
CA PRO A 111 9.40 1.81 -4.03
C PRO A 111 10.83 1.27 -4.11
N PHE A 112 11.17 0.35 -3.23
CA PHE A 112 12.55 -0.07 -3.01
C PHE A 112 12.74 -1.58 -3.05
N THR A 113 13.99 -2.03 -2.99
CA THR A 113 14.27 -3.46 -2.88
C THR A 113 13.91 -3.98 -1.49
N LEU A 114 13.52 -5.25 -1.42
CA LEU A 114 13.16 -5.88 -0.16
C LEU A 114 14.34 -5.97 0.81
N ASP A 115 14.04 -5.83 2.09
CA ASP A 115 14.93 -6.19 3.18
C ASP A 115 14.85 -7.70 3.52
N ALA A 116 15.63 -8.14 4.51
CA ALA A 116 15.68 -9.54 4.93
C ALA A 116 14.38 -10.05 5.59
N ARG A 117 13.66 -9.19 6.33
CA ARG A 117 12.37 -9.52 6.96
C ARG A 117 11.32 -9.72 5.88
N GLU A 118 11.20 -8.76 4.97
CA GLU A 118 10.24 -8.76 3.86
C GLU A 118 10.46 -9.97 2.96
N ALA A 119 11.72 -10.26 2.59
CA ALA A 119 12.06 -11.45 1.82
C ALA A 119 11.70 -12.76 2.55
N GLY A 120 11.87 -12.80 3.87
CA GLY A 120 11.51 -13.95 4.70
C GLY A 120 10.01 -14.20 4.76
N ILE A 121 9.23 -13.17 5.08
CA ILE A 121 7.75 -13.25 5.15
C ILE A 121 7.18 -13.60 3.79
N LEU A 122 7.62 -12.91 2.73
CA LEU A 122 7.16 -13.16 1.36
C LEU A 122 7.46 -14.61 0.92
N THR A 123 8.60 -15.17 1.33
CA THR A 123 8.94 -16.57 1.05
C THR A 123 7.94 -17.55 1.67
N GLU A 124 7.57 -17.35 2.93
CA GLU A 124 6.56 -18.20 3.59
C GLU A 124 5.15 -17.98 2.99
N ALA A 125 4.80 -16.74 2.68
CA ALA A 125 3.56 -16.40 2.00
C ALA A 125 3.45 -17.10 0.64
N PHE A 126 4.52 -17.11 -0.18
CA PHE A 126 4.52 -17.81 -1.47
C PHE A 126 4.33 -19.32 -1.35
N LYS A 127 4.88 -19.97 -0.32
CA LYS A 127 4.60 -21.39 -0.05
C LYS A 127 3.12 -21.62 0.24
N GLY A 128 2.52 -20.72 1.05
CA GLY A 128 1.10 -20.74 1.33
C GLY A 128 0.24 -20.52 0.07
N LEU A 129 0.60 -19.52 -0.73
CA LEU A 129 -0.08 -19.14 -1.97
C LEU A 129 -0.03 -20.27 -2.99
N PHE A 130 1.13 -20.91 -3.16
CA PHE A 130 1.28 -22.08 -4.03
C PHE A 130 0.27 -23.18 -3.67
N MET A 131 0.14 -23.50 -2.38
CA MET A 131 -0.81 -24.52 -1.92
C MET A 131 -2.27 -24.11 -2.14
N ALA A 132 -2.61 -22.84 -1.89
CA ALA A 132 -3.95 -22.29 -2.10
C ALA A 132 -4.35 -22.32 -3.59
N VAL A 133 -3.52 -21.75 -4.47
CA VAL A 133 -3.76 -21.74 -5.92
C VAL A 133 -3.85 -23.16 -6.47
N ARG A 134 -3.00 -24.07 -5.98
CA ARG A 134 -3.07 -25.49 -6.34
C ARG A 134 -4.40 -26.12 -5.95
N ALA A 135 -4.89 -25.87 -4.72
CA ALA A 135 -6.17 -26.39 -4.26
C ALA A 135 -7.35 -25.91 -5.12
N ILE A 136 -7.35 -24.63 -5.51
CA ILE A 136 -8.35 -24.06 -6.43
C ILE A 136 -8.24 -24.76 -7.81
N LYS A 137 -7.03 -24.83 -8.37
CA LYS A 137 -6.78 -25.41 -9.70
C LYS A 137 -7.18 -26.89 -9.78
N GLU A 138 -6.90 -27.64 -8.71
CA GLU A 138 -7.23 -29.07 -8.59
C GLU A 138 -8.69 -29.30 -8.12
N LYS A 139 -9.47 -28.23 -7.93
CA LYS A 139 -10.88 -28.28 -7.47
C LYS A 139 -11.07 -28.98 -6.12
N LEU A 140 -10.07 -28.89 -5.25
CA LEU A 140 -10.15 -29.37 -3.86
C LEU A 140 -10.94 -28.40 -2.97
N ILE A 141 -11.08 -27.15 -3.42
CA ILE A 141 -11.87 -26.10 -2.80
C ILE A 141 -12.54 -25.27 -3.89
N SER A 142 -13.76 -24.81 -3.63
CA SER A 142 -14.47 -23.83 -4.45
C SER A 142 -14.54 -22.52 -3.69
N VAL A 143 -14.30 -21.41 -4.37
CA VAL A 143 -14.32 -20.05 -3.81
C VAL A 143 -15.19 -19.20 -4.73
N ASP A 144 -16.24 -18.59 -4.20
CA ASP A 144 -17.14 -17.72 -4.93
C ASP A 144 -16.68 -16.25 -4.85
N PHE A 145 -15.63 -15.95 -5.61
CA PHE A 145 -15.07 -14.59 -5.70
C PHE A 145 -16.10 -13.55 -6.18
N GLU A 146 -17.09 -13.95 -6.99
CA GLU A 146 -18.13 -13.04 -7.50
C GLU A 146 -19.10 -12.59 -6.40
N GLN A 147 -19.27 -13.40 -5.34
CA GLN A 147 -20.05 -13.05 -4.15
C GLN A 147 -19.20 -12.50 -3.00
N GLY A 148 -17.93 -12.16 -3.26
CA GLY A 148 -17.03 -11.56 -2.27
C GLY A 148 -16.39 -12.57 -1.31
N GLU A 149 -16.40 -13.87 -1.63
CA GLU A 149 -15.59 -14.84 -0.89
C GLU A 149 -14.11 -14.69 -1.25
N ILE A 150 -13.27 -14.95 -0.27
CA ILE A 150 -11.83 -15.10 -0.43
C ILE A 150 -11.40 -16.48 0.08
N LEU A 151 -10.22 -16.94 -0.37
CA LEU A 151 -9.65 -18.17 0.18
C LEU A 151 -8.84 -17.83 1.44
N TRP A 152 -9.21 -18.46 2.55
CA TRP A 152 -8.47 -18.40 3.80
C TRP A 152 -7.58 -19.61 3.96
N ARG A 153 -6.33 -19.37 4.36
CA ARG A 153 -5.35 -20.39 4.65
C ARG A 153 -4.69 -20.14 5.99
N PHE A 154 -4.78 -21.07 6.92
CA PHE A 154 -4.20 -20.92 8.24
C PHE A 154 -3.64 -22.22 8.80
N TYR A 155 -2.65 -22.09 9.68
CA TYR A 155 -2.11 -23.23 10.40
C TYR A 155 -2.93 -23.46 11.67
N ASN A 156 -3.55 -24.63 11.75
CA ASN A 156 -4.23 -25.09 12.96
C ASN A 156 -3.18 -25.70 13.90
N THR A 157 -2.96 -25.05 15.04
CA THR A 157 -1.97 -25.48 16.04
C THR A 157 -2.38 -26.73 16.80
N GLU A 158 -3.70 -26.99 16.94
CA GLU A 158 -4.24 -28.16 17.63
C GLU A 158 -4.03 -29.43 16.79
N THR A 159 -4.42 -29.39 15.51
CA THR A 159 -4.26 -30.51 14.58
C THR A 159 -2.86 -30.58 13.98
N ARG A 160 -2.08 -29.50 14.10
CA ARG A 160 -0.77 -29.31 13.46
C ARG A 160 -0.83 -29.38 11.94
N GLU A 161 -1.98 -29.06 11.37
CA GLU A 161 -2.25 -29.13 9.95
C GLU A 161 -2.61 -27.76 9.38
N TRP A 162 -2.52 -27.70 8.06
CA TRP A 162 -2.74 -26.51 7.28
C TRP A 162 -4.13 -26.57 6.67
N ASN A 163 -5.04 -25.74 7.17
CA ASN A 163 -6.43 -25.74 6.74
C ASN A 163 -6.71 -24.65 5.70
N MET A 164 -7.76 -24.86 4.90
CA MET A 164 -8.27 -23.90 3.93
C MET A 164 -9.80 -23.90 3.93
N PHE A 165 -10.39 -22.72 3.80
CA PHE A 165 -11.83 -22.56 3.59
C PHE A 165 -12.11 -21.31 2.73
N ALA A 166 -13.26 -21.28 2.07
CA ALA A 166 -13.78 -20.09 1.42
C ALA A 166 -14.70 -19.37 2.40
N GLY A 167 -14.58 -18.06 2.48
CA GLY A 167 -15.38 -17.25 3.39
C GLY A 167 -15.26 -15.77 3.09
N PRO A 168 -16.09 -14.94 3.73
CA PRO A 168 -16.10 -13.50 3.45
C PRO A 168 -14.78 -12.85 3.86
N LEU A 169 -14.46 -11.74 3.20
CA LEU A 169 -13.45 -10.79 3.67
C LEU A 169 -13.96 -10.11 4.96
N PRO A 170 -13.11 -9.86 5.98
CA PRO A 170 -13.52 -9.02 7.10
C PRO A 170 -13.89 -7.62 6.58
N PRO A 171 -14.82 -6.91 7.25
CA PRO A 171 -15.06 -5.51 6.95
C PRO A 171 -13.75 -4.74 7.17
N CYS A 172 -13.31 -4.05 6.13
CA CYS A 172 -12.18 -3.13 6.15
C CYS A 172 -12.64 -1.86 5.44
N GLU A 173 -12.70 -0.75 6.16
CA GLU A 173 -12.93 0.56 5.58
C GLU A 173 -11.84 1.49 6.08
N ARG A 174 -11.30 2.33 5.18
CA ARG A 174 -10.37 3.38 5.60
C ARG A 174 -11.15 4.39 6.43
N GLU A 175 -10.88 4.40 7.73
CA GLU A 175 -11.43 5.41 8.62
C GLU A 175 -10.67 6.72 8.41
N TYR A 176 -11.42 7.79 8.12
CA TYR A 176 -10.88 9.14 8.16
C TYR A 176 -11.20 9.71 9.53
N PRO A 177 -10.18 10.00 10.36
CA PRO A 177 -10.43 10.49 11.71
C PRO A 177 -11.16 11.83 11.67
N GLU A 178 -12.21 11.94 12.47
CA GLU A 178 -12.80 13.24 12.79
C GLU A 178 -11.91 13.96 13.81
N ILE A 179 -11.58 15.21 13.53
CA ILE A 179 -10.72 16.01 14.40
C ILE A 179 -11.62 16.82 15.34
N GLU A 180 -11.53 16.55 16.63
CA GLU A 180 -12.15 17.36 17.67
C GLU A 180 -11.11 18.28 18.35
N LEU A 181 -11.40 19.59 18.35
CA LEU A 181 -10.59 20.56 19.10
C LEU A 181 -11.02 20.59 20.57
N GLU A 182 -10.31 19.85 21.41
CA GLU A 182 -10.61 19.72 22.85
C GLU A 182 -10.24 20.97 23.66
N ASP A 183 -9.23 21.74 23.23
CA ASP A 183 -8.79 22.95 23.93
C ASP A 183 -9.87 24.04 23.83
N GLN A 184 -10.59 24.24 24.95
CA GLN A 184 -11.68 25.21 25.05
C GLN A 184 -11.18 26.66 24.92
N GLU A 185 -9.98 26.96 25.42
CA GLU A 185 -9.42 28.31 25.32
C GLU A 185 -9.05 28.63 23.87
N LEU A 186 -8.37 27.70 23.20
CA LEU A 186 -8.04 27.83 21.78
C LEU A 186 -9.32 27.91 20.94
N ARG A 187 -10.33 27.08 21.22
CA ARG A 187 -11.62 27.13 20.53
C ARG A 187 -12.31 28.48 20.70
N GLN A 188 -12.26 29.07 21.90
CA GLN A 188 -12.80 30.40 22.14
C GLN A 188 -12.00 31.48 21.40
N LYS A 189 -10.67 31.42 21.45
CA LYS A 189 -9.78 32.33 20.70
C LYS A 189 -10.07 32.27 19.20
N LEU A 190 -10.21 31.08 18.62
CA LEU A 190 -10.53 30.89 17.19
C LEU A 190 -11.91 31.46 16.82
N LYS A 191 -12.92 31.34 17.71
CA LYS A 191 -14.25 31.95 17.51
C LYS A 191 -14.21 33.48 17.53
N GLU A 192 -13.31 34.06 18.31
CA GLU A 192 -13.14 35.52 18.44
C GLU A 192 -12.31 36.13 17.31
N GLN A 193 -11.61 35.30 16.51
CA GLN A 193 -10.85 35.76 15.36
C GLN A 193 -11.73 36.48 14.35
N ARG A 194 -11.19 37.55 13.76
CA ARG A 194 -11.87 38.30 12.72
C ARG A 194 -12.05 37.41 11.49
N GLN A 195 -13.30 37.17 11.11
CA GLN A 195 -13.61 36.49 9.86
C GLN A 195 -13.15 37.31 8.66
N THR A 196 -12.59 36.62 7.66
CA THR A 196 -12.20 37.20 6.38
C THR A 196 -12.98 36.53 5.25
N ASN A 197 -12.94 37.13 4.06
CA ASN A 197 -13.53 36.55 2.86
C ASN A 197 -12.56 35.64 2.10
N GLN A 198 -11.43 35.27 2.71
CA GLN A 198 -10.45 34.37 2.11
C GLN A 198 -11.03 32.97 2.00
N GLU A 199 -10.80 32.34 0.86
CA GLU A 199 -11.08 30.94 0.63
C GLU A 199 -9.73 30.24 0.52
N ARG A 200 -9.53 29.19 1.32
CA ARG A 200 -8.30 28.43 1.36
C ARG A 200 -8.54 27.08 0.72
N ALA A 201 -7.72 26.75 -0.27
CA ALA A 201 -7.59 25.39 -0.77
C ALA A 201 -6.38 24.75 -0.10
N ILE A 202 -6.53 23.51 0.34
CA ILE A 202 -5.48 22.71 0.96
C ILE A 202 -5.37 21.45 0.10
N GLU A 203 -4.14 21.13 -0.29
CA GLU A 203 -3.85 19.91 -1.03
C GLU A 203 -2.66 19.21 -0.37
N LEU A 204 -2.75 17.89 -0.24
CA LEU A 204 -1.62 17.04 0.10
C LEU A 204 -1.35 16.12 -1.09
N ALA A 205 -0.18 16.28 -1.70
CA ALA A 205 0.18 15.52 -2.91
C ALA A 205 1.56 14.89 -2.76
N TYR A 206 1.77 13.74 -3.40
CA TYR A 206 3.12 13.19 -3.52
C TYR A 206 3.91 13.93 -4.58
N LEU A 207 5.14 14.34 -4.24
CA LEU A 207 6.07 14.80 -5.25
C LEU A 207 6.52 13.63 -6.10
N GLN A 208 6.44 13.78 -7.42
CA GLN A 208 6.93 12.80 -8.39
C GLN A 208 8.46 12.85 -8.53
N THR A 209 9.17 12.86 -7.41
CA THR A 209 10.62 12.98 -7.36
C THR A 209 11.20 12.15 -6.22
N GLU A 210 12.28 11.41 -6.53
CA GLU A 210 13.06 10.69 -5.54
C GLU A 210 13.99 11.67 -4.81
N VAL A 211 13.92 11.71 -3.48
CA VAL A 211 14.84 12.48 -2.64
C VAL A 211 15.71 11.52 -1.83
N ARG A 212 17.04 11.67 -1.95
CA ARG A 212 18.00 10.90 -1.13
C ARG A 212 18.47 11.76 0.02
N ASP A 213 18.16 11.32 1.23
CA ASP A 213 18.59 11.92 2.48
C ASP A 213 19.42 10.89 3.27
N GLN A 214 20.43 11.35 4.00
CA GLN A 214 21.34 10.49 4.75
C GLN A 214 20.72 9.95 6.05
N GLU A 215 19.61 10.54 6.50
CA GLU A 215 18.88 10.10 7.69
C GLU A 215 18.06 8.82 7.43
N TYR A 216 17.84 8.46 6.16
CA TYR A 216 16.95 7.36 5.76
C TYR A 216 17.69 6.31 4.91
N ASP A 217 17.37 5.04 5.15
CA ASP A 217 17.92 3.92 4.38
C ASP A 217 17.27 3.77 2.99
N ARG A 218 16.07 4.34 2.82
CA ARG A 218 15.26 4.30 1.60
C ARG A 218 15.14 5.70 1.01
N PRO A 219 15.18 5.85 -0.32
CA PRO A 219 14.87 7.12 -0.96
C PRO A 219 13.44 7.56 -0.65
N LEU A 220 13.25 8.84 -0.36
CA LEU A 220 11.96 9.43 -0.02
C LEU A 220 11.14 9.70 -1.29
N CYS A 221 9.82 9.56 -1.17
CA CYS A 221 8.84 10.12 -2.09
C CYS A 221 7.99 11.11 -1.27
N PRO A 222 8.50 12.33 -1.03
CA PRO A 222 7.91 13.22 -0.04
C PRO A 222 6.53 13.70 -0.45
N ARG A 223 5.66 13.85 0.55
CA ARG A 223 4.39 14.56 0.40
C ARG A 223 4.64 16.06 0.56
N VAL A 224 3.91 16.87 -0.19
CA VAL A 224 3.92 18.32 -0.05
C VAL A 224 2.53 18.80 0.37
N LEU A 225 2.48 19.52 1.49
CA LEU A 225 1.31 20.31 1.86
C LEU A 225 1.34 21.60 1.04
N ILE A 226 0.30 21.87 0.27
CA ILE A 226 0.13 23.13 -0.47
C ILE A 226 -1.10 23.83 0.10
N VAL A 227 -0.92 25.07 0.56
CA VAL A 227 -2.04 25.92 0.97
C VAL A 227 -2.11 27.14 0.08
N MET A 228 -3.29 27.39 -0.49
CA MET A 228 -3.51 28.41 -1.49
C MET A 228 -4.67 29.34 -1.11
N ASP A 229 -4.53 30.63 -1.39
CA ASP A 229 -5.65 31.57 -1.45
C ASP A 229 -6.36 31.38 -2.80
N TRP A 230 -7.48 30.67 -2.76
CA TRP A 230 -8.23 30.29 -3.96
C TRP A 230 -8.69 31.52 -4.75
N LYS A 231 -9.12 32.58 -4.06
CA LYS A 231 -9.61 33.81 -4.70
C LYS A 231 -8.52 34.65 -5.33
N ARG A 232 -7.31 34.60 -4.77
CA ARG A 232 -6.18 35.43 -5.21
C ARG A 232 -5.22 34.69 -6.12
N ASP A 233 -5.47 33.40 -6.38
CA ASP A 233 -4.61 32.54 -7.17
C ASP A 233 -3.15 32.53 -6.65
N MET A 234 -3.00 32.45 -5.32
CA MET A 234 -1.70 32.64 -4.65
C MET A 234 -1.41 31.52 -3.67
N ILE A 235 -0.26 30.87 -3.83
CA ILE A 235 0.27 29.91 -2.85
C ILE A 235 0.70 30.69 -1.61
N LEU A 236 0.23 30.25 -0.45
CA LEU A 236 0.50 30.85 0.86
C LEU A 236 1.56 30.08 1.63
N ASN A 237 1.54 28.75 1.49
CA ASN A 237 2.47 27.85 2.14
C ASN A 237 2.73 26.63 1.27
N MET A 238 3.97 26.14 1.35
CA MET A 238 4.36 24.84 0.86
C MET A 238 5.27 24.21 1.90
N ASP A 239 4.91 23.04 2.39
CA ASP A 239 5.70 22.32 3.38
C ASP A 239 5.97 20.89 2.92
N LEU A 240 7.23 20.48 3.01
CA LEU A 240 7.67 19.13 2.64
C LEU A 240 7.61 18.26 3.87
N MET A 241 6.73 17.26 3.82
CA MET A 241 6.54 16.33 4.92
C MET A 241 7.59 15.23 4.92
N ARG A 242 8.01 14.87 6.13
CA ARG A 242 8.77 13.67 6.43
C ARG A 242 7.84 12.46 6.47
N PRO A 243 8.36 11.23 6.31
CA PRO A 243 7.57 10.02 6.45
C PRO A 243 6.84 9.91 7.80
N GLU A 244 7.48 10.37 8.88
CA GLU A 244 6.95 10.30 10.25
C GLU A 244 5.92 11.39 10.56
N ASP A 245 5.78 12.39 9.71
CA ASP A 245 4.85 13.50 9.95
C ASP A 245 3.41 13.02 9.82
N TYR A 246 2.62 13.31 10.85
CA TYR A 246 1.18 13.07 10.83
C TYR A 246 0.49 14.19 10.04
N GLU A 247 -0.16 13.82 8.94
CA GLU A 247 -0.79 14.75 7.99
C GLU A 247 -1.77 15.72 8.64
N ILE A 248 -2.53 15.26 9.63
CA ILE A 248 -3.45 16.10 10.38
C ILE A 248 -2.71 17.17 11.16
N ASP A 249 -1.64 16.82 11.86
CA ASP A 249 -0.88 17.79 12.66
C ASP A 249 -0.25 18.85 11.76
N VAL A 250 0.30 18.45 10.62
CA VAL A 250 0.89 19.39 9.65
C VAL A 250 -0.16 20.35 9.10
N ILE A 251 -1.35 19.84 8.73
CA ILE A 251 -2.47 20.67 8.26
C ILE A 251 -2.94 21.61 9.37
N LEU A 252 -3.17 21.11 10.58
CA LEU A 252 -3.70 21.90 11.70
C LEU A 252 -2.71 22.96 12.17
N ASN A 253 -1.42 22.67 12.23
CA ASN A 253 -0.37 23.63 12.60
C ASN A 253 -0.30 24.83 11.66
N PHE A 254 -0.79 24.71 10.41
CA PHE A 254 -0.92 25.86 9.53
C PHE A 254 -2.08 26.80 9.95
N PHE A 255 -3.18 26.26 10.49
CA PHE A 255 -4.38 27.03 10.84
C PHE A 255 -4.44 27.46 12.30
N ILE A 256 -3.80 26.70 13.18
CA ILE A 256 -3.78 26.92 14.62
C ILE A 256 -2.52 27.73 14.95
N PRO A 257 -2.68 28.99 15.42
CA PRO A 257 -1.57 29.87 15.78
C PRO A 257 -0.87 29.49 17.09
#